data_AF-A0A0S9P4E4-F1
#
_entry.id   AF-A0A0S9P4E4-F1
#
_cell.length_a   1.000
_cell.length_b   1.000
_cell.length_c   1.000
_cell.angle_alpha   90.00
_cell.angle_beta   90.00
_cell.angle_gamma   90.00
#
_symmetry.space_group_name_H-M   'P 1'
#
loop_
_entity.id
_entity.type
_entity.pdbx_description
1 polymer ?
#
loop_
_entity_poly.entity_id
_entity_poly.type
_entity_poly.pdbx_seq_one_letter_code
_entity_poly.pdbx_strand_id
1 'polypeptide(L)'
;MDGTTTSFSSLFLPLGALASVVAWNLARRRGLNERRWAIVCFLFFPALLALAFAKPRQRTGDTDAFRERWAALAAYDPDIKPAIERMTVLGPAAVEQFRLAYADVQTKEAIPLILADVEARWAAGDRFDGTFERSERLATLHREGRLSDREYAAQTQRLQARPARGPWAGWWWKAPLLLAAVWLVWPKSPPAGFPTCEADATRSLVRQAIEDGPDAKTVNNRLLALDEIRQLSDDPKGLHRYCMGRATLNGGERRIVWHLYQRGSNVFVDVSGL
;
A
#
# COMPACT_ATOMS: atom_id res chain seq x y z
N MET A 1 -33.68 -3.27 -29.21
CA MET A 1 -33.23 -3.74 -27.89
C MET A 1 -31.98 -2.96 -27.59
N ASP A 2 -32.16 -1.79 -26.98
CA ASP A 2 -31.09 -0.82 -26.81
C ASP A 2 -30.30 -1.18 -25.55
N GLY A 3 -29.06 -1.59 -25.76
CA GLY A 3 -28.10 -1.87 -24.71
C GLY A 3 -27.64 -0.57 -24.07
N THR A 4 -28.27 -0.20 -22.95
CA THR A 4 -27.75 0.83 -22.05
C THR A 4 -26.56 0.28 -21.28
N THR A 5 -25.40 0.25 -21.92
CA THR A 5 -24.13 0.26 -21.21
C THR A 5 -24.03 1.60 -20.47
N THR A 6 -24.62 1.67 -19.28
CA THR A 6 -24.38 2.74 -18.32
C THR A 6 -22.90 2.71 -17.99
N SER A 7 -22.15 3.55 -18.70
CA SER A 7 -20.70 3.65 -18.59
C SER A 7 -20.36 3.95 -17.13
N PHE A 8 -19.77 2.98 -16.44
CA PHE A 8 -19.36 3.05 -15.05
C PHE A 8 -18.61 4.37 -14.71
N SER A 9 -17.90 4.93 -15.70
CA SER A 9 -17.24 6.24 -15.66
C SER A 9 -18.12 7.41 -15.21
N SER A 10 -19.44 7.39 -15.47
CA SER A 10 -20.34 8.49 -15.10
C SER A 10 -20.66 8.54 -13.61
N LEU A 11 -20.49 7.44 -12.87
CA LEU A 11 -20.69 7.39 -11.41
C LEU A 11 -19.42 7.76 -10.63
N PHE A 12 -18.22 7.45 -11.16
CA PHE A 12 -16.97 7.71 -10.45
C PHE A 12 -16.59 9.20 -10.40
N LEU A 13 -16.89 9.95 -11.46
CA LEU A 13 -16.61 11.39 -11.53
C LEU A 13 -17.34 12.22 -10.46
N PRO A 14 -18.66 12.11 -10.27
CA PRO A 14 -19.37 12.88 -9.23
C PRO A 14 -18.99 12.45 -7.81
N LEU A 15 -18.73 11.16 -7.58
CA LEU A 15 -18.29 10.66 -6.28
C LEU A 15 -16.86 11.12 -5.93
N GLY A 16 -15.95 11.10 -6.91
CA GLY A 16 -14.60 11.65 -6.78
C GLY A 16 -14.60 13.14 -6.51
N ALA A 17 -15.49 13.90 -7.16
CA ALA A 17 -15.66 15.33 -6.91
C ALA A 17 -16.17 15.61 -5.47
N LEU A 18 -17.17 14.86 -4.99
CA LEU A 18 -17.64 14.95 -3.60
C LEU A 18 -16.54 14.65 -2.59
N ALA A 19 -15.79 13.56 -2.80
CA ALA A 19 -14.66 13.20 -1.93
C ALA A 19 -13.59 14.31 -1.89
N SER A 20 -13.35 14.97 -3.03
CA SER A 20 -12.39 16.07 -3.17
C SER A 20 -12.81 17.32 -2.42
N VAL A 21 -14.10 17.66 -2.46
CA VAL A 21 -14.68 18.81 -1.73
C VAL A 21 -14.67 18.57 -0.22
N VAL A 22 -14.99 17.36 0.23
CA VAL A 22 -14.92 16.99 1.65
C VAL A 22 -13.47 17.04 2.15
N ALA A 23 -12.53 16.51 1.38
CA ALA A 23 -11.10 16.56 1.69
C ALA A 23 -10.56 18.00 1.72
N TRP A 24 -10.99 18.86 0.79
CA TRP A 24 -10.64 20.28 0.77
C TRP A 24 -11.09 21.00 2.05
N ASN A 25 -12.35 20.83 2.44
CA ASN A 25 -12.90 21.45 3.65
C ASN A 25 -12.22 20.95 4.93
N LEU A 26 -11.90 19.65 4.99
CA LEU A 26 -11.17 19.07 6.12
C LEU A 26 -9.73 19.59 6.19
N ALA A 27 -9.05 19.71 5.04
CA ALA A 27 -7.70 20.24 4.95
C ALA A 27 -7.64 21.72 5.39
N ARG A 28 -8.61 22.54 4.96
CA ARG A 28 -8.74 23.94 5.38
C ARG A 28 -8.90 24.08 6.90
N ARG A 29 -9.77 23.27 7.53
CA ARG A 29 -9.98 23.31 8.99
C ARG A 29 -8.76 22.86 9.81
N ARG A 30 -7.85 22.09 9.21
CA ARG A 30 -6.66 21.52 9.86
C ARG A 30 -5.36 22.25 9.49
N GLY A 31 -5.42 23.33 8.71
CA GLY A 31 -4.23 24.08 8.26
C GLY A 31 -3.34 23.30 7.28
N LEU A 32 -3.91 22.31 6.57
CA LEU A 32 -3.21 21.49 5.59
C LEU A 32 -3.28 22.13 4.19
N ASN A 33 -2.37 21.74 3.30
CA ASN A 33 -2.36 22.25 1.92
C ASN A 33 -3.59 21.76 1.14
N GLU A 34 -4.59 22.63 1.00
CA GLU A 34 -5.92 22.35 0.45
C GLU A 34 -5.86 21.68 -0.94
N ARG A 35 -4.99 22.18 -1.82
CA ARG A 35 -4.89 21.71 -3.22
C ARG A 35 -4.30 20.31 -3.34
N ARG A 36 -3.27 19.99 -2.54
CA ARG A 36 -2.63 18.67 -2.60
C ARG A 36 -3.57 17.58 -2.08
N TRP A 37 -4.33 17.85 -1.03
CA TRP A 37 -5.26 16.89 -0.46
C TRP A 37 -6.45 16.59 -1.38
N ALA A 38 -7.01 17.60 -2.03
CA ALA A 38 -8.09 17.38 -3.00
C ALA A 38 -7.63 16.50 -4.18
N ILE A 39 -6.42 16.72 -4.70
CA ILE A 39 -5.85 15.92 -5.81
C ILE A 39 -5.61 14.46 -5.40
N VAL A 40 -5.02 14.24 -4.21
CA VAL A 40 -4.77 12.87 -3.71
C VAL A 40 -6.07 12.11 -3.53
N CYS A 41 -7.09 12.74 -2.93
CA CYS A 41 -8.39 12.11 -2.74
C CYS A 41 -9.11 11.85 -4.08
N PHE A 42 -9.03 12.76 -5.04
CA PHE A 42 -9.60 12.54 -6.38
C PHE A 42 -8.97 11.36 -7.12
N LEU A 43 -7.63 11.23 -7.06
CA LEU A 43 -6.89 10.20 -7.80
C LEU A 43 -6.96 8.81 -7.13
N PHE A 44 -6.99 8.74 -5.80
CA PHE A 44 -7.01 7.44 -5.08
C PHE A 44 -8.42 6.89 -4.85
N PHE A 45 -9.46 7.72 -4.94
CA PHE A 45 -10.84 7.28 -4.72
C PHE A 45 -11.30 6.19 -5.71
N PRO A 46 -11.01 6.27 -7.03
CA PRO A 46 -11.37 5.21 -7.97
C PRO A 46 -10.71 3.87 -7.65
N ALA A 47 -9.44 3.88 -7.22
CA ALA A 47 -8.71 2.66 -6.86
C ALA A 47 -9.30 2.01 -5.59
N LEU A 48 -9.63 2.82 -4.59
CA LEU A 48 -10.30 2.35 -3.37
C LEU A 48 -11.68 1.79 -3.66
N LEU A 49 -12.45 2.45 -4.54
CA LEU A 49 -13.79 2.01 -4.90
C LEU A 49 -13.74 0.73 -5.77
N ALA A 50 -12.79 0.62 -6.70
CA ALA A 50 -12.54 -0.61 -7.43
C ALA A 50 -12.17 -1.78 -6.50
N LEU A 51 -11.43 -1.53 -5.42
CA LEU A 51 -11.10 -2.53 -4.40
C LEU A 51 -12.31 -2.91 -3.54
N ALA A 52 -13.18 -1.94 -3.22
CA ALA A 52 -14.42 -2.19 -2.47
C ALA A 52 -15.41 -3.06 -3.25
N PHE A 53 -15.46 -2.90 -4.57
CA PHE A 53 -16.36 -3.61 -5.48
C PHE A 53 -15.70 -4.79 -6.20
N ALA A 54 -14.46 -5.13 -5.86
CA ALA A 54 -13.82 -6.34 -6.35
C ALA A 54 -14.63 -7.54 -5.85
N LYS A 55 -15.37 -8.18 -6.77
CA LYS A 55 -16.14 -9.39 -6.47
C LYS A 55 -15.19 -10.42 -5.85
N PRO A 56 -15.58 -11.09 -4.76
CA PRO A 56 -14.80 -12.19 -4.22
C PRO A 56 -14.63 -13.22 -5.33
N ARG A 57 -13.38 -13.50 -5.72
CA ARG A 57 -13.06 -14.56 -6.68
C ARG A 57 -13.65 -15.85 -6.11
N GLN A 58 -14.63 -16.41 -6.80
CA GLN A 58 -15.19 -17.71 -6.46
C GLN A 58 -14.05 -18.72 -6.59
N ARG A 59 -13.66 -19.35 -5.48
CA ARG A 59 -12.57 -20.33 -5.47
C ARG A 59 -12.95 -21.50 -6.35
N THR A 60 -12.02 -21.98 -7.16
CA THR A 60 -12.24 -23.14 -8.05
C THR A 60 -12.72 -24.37 -7.26
N GLY A 61 -12.27 -24.49 -6.02
CA GLY A 61 -12.70 -25.52 -5.07
C GLY A 61 -14.19 -25.48 -4.69
N ASP A 62 -14.90 -24.38 -4.89
CA ASP A 62 -16.33 -24.30 -4.58
C ASP A 62 -17.24 -24.69 -5.74
N THR A 63 -16.70 -25.00 -6.92
CA THR A 63 -17.49 -25.38 -8.10
C THR A 63 -17.94 -26.85 -8.04
N ASP A 64 -19.18 -27.13 -8.48
CA ASP A 64 -19.74 -28.49 -8.48
C ASP A 64 -18.93 -29.44 -9.38
N ALA A 65 -18.48 -28.95 -10.54
CA ALA A 65 -17.62 -29.69 -11.46
C ALA A 65 -16.29 -30.14 -10.82
N PHE A 66 -15.71 -29.31 -9.94
CA PHE A 66 -14.51 -29.71 -9.21
C PHE A 66 -14.83 -30.75 -8.13
N ARG A 67 -15.98 -30.68 -7.46
CA ARG A 67 -16.38 -31.68 -6.44
C ARG A 67 -16.53 -33.07 -7.04
N GLU A 68 -17.13 -33.17 -8.23
CA GLU A 68 -17.27 -34.45 -8.94
C GLU A 68 -15.89 -35.02 -9.32
N ARG A 69 -15.00 -34.19 -9.88
CA ARG A 69 -13.61 -34.60 -10.15
C ARG A 69 -12.85 -34.99 -8.89
N TRP A 70 -13.05 -34.25 -7.81
CA TRP A 70 -12.40 -34.53 -6.54
C TRP A 70 -12.82 -35.88 -5.97
N ALA A 71 -14.10 -36.25 -6.08
CA ALA A 71 -14.56 -37.57 -5.64
C ALA A 71 -13.83 -38.71 -6.37
N ALA A 72 -13.60 -38.56 -7.68
CA ALA A 72 -12.81 -39.52 -8.45
C ALA A 72 -11.33 -39.52 -8.05
N LEU A 73 -10.72 -38.35 -7.85
CA LEU A 73 -9.32 -38.22 -7.40
C LEU A 73 -9.12 -38.82 -6.01
N ALA A 74 -10.02 -38.52 -5.07
CA ALA A 74 -9.98 -39.05 -3.71
C ALA A 74 -10.11 -40.59 -3.66
N ALA A 75 -10.85 -41.18 -4.60
CA ALA A 75 -11.05 -42.63 -4.65
C ALA A 75 -9.89 -43.38 -5.32
N TYR A 76 -9.32 -42.83 -6.39
CA TYR A 76 -8.44 -43.58 -7.31
C TYR A 76 -7.00 -43.08 -7.38
N ASP A 77 -6.71 -41.84 -6.97
CA ASP A 77 -5.36 -41.30 -7.11
C ASP A 77 -4.44 -41.81 -5.98
N PRO A 78 -3.29 -42.40 -6.32
CA PRO A 78 -2.40 -43.05 -5.35
C PRO A 78 -1.70 -42.06 -4.40
N ASP A 79 -1.64 -40.78 -4.73
CA ASP A 79 -0.99 -39.75 -3.92
C ASP A 79 -2.02 -39.01 -3.05
N ILE A 80 -3.22 -38.76 -3.59
CA ILE A 80 -4.28 -38.02 -2.90
C ILE A 80 -5.00 -38.91 -1.88
N LYS A 81 -5.23 -40.19 -2.18
CA LYS A 81 -5.89 -41.12 -1.26
C LYS A 81 -5.17 -41.23 0.10
N PRO A 82 -3.86 -41.52 0.19
CA PRO A 82 -3.16 -41.59 1.47
C PRO A 82 -3.09 -40.23 2.17
N ALA A 83 -3.02 -39.12 1.41
CA ALA A 83 -3.08 -37.78 1.96
C ALA A 83 -4.42 -37.51 2.65
N ILE A 84 -5.54 -37.93 2.05
CA ILE A 84 -6.88 -37.86 2.66
C ILE A 84 -6.96 -38.76 3.88
N GLU A 85 -6.51 -40.01 3.81
CA GLU A 85 -6.50 -40.94 4.95
C GLU A 85 -5.69 -40.40 6.13
N ARG A 86 -4.63 -39.62 5.88
CA ARG A 86 -3.88 -38.92 6.92
C ARG A 86 -4.68 -37.75 7.51
N MET A 87 -5.36 -36.98 6.66
CA MET A 87 -6.17 -35.83 7.10
C MET A 87 -7.47 -36.23 7.82
N THR A 88 -8.06 -37.41 7.52
CA THR A 88 -9.28 -37.88 8.20
C THR A 88 -9.06 -38.09 9.70
N VAL A 89 -7.82 -38.36 10.14
CA VAL A 89 -7.44 -38.42 11.56
C VAL A 89 -7.67 -37.08 12.27
N LEU A 90 -7.48 -35.97 11.56
CA LEU A 90 -7.74 -34.61 12.06
C LEU A 90 -9.23 -34.22 11.97
N GLY A 91 -10.04 -35.03 11.28
CA GLY A 91 -11.48 -34.84 11.11
C GLY A 91 -11.88 -34.35 9.72
N PRO A 92 -13.19 -34.35 9.42
CA PRO A 92 -13.72 -34.05 8.08
C PRO A 92 -13.43 -32.61 7.62
N ALA A 93 -13.32 -31.67 8.56
CA ALA A 93 -12.99 -30.29 8.24
C ALA A 93 -11.56 -30.12 7.70
N ALA A 94 -10.60 -30.94 8.16
CA ALA A 94 -9.23 -30.93 7.65
C ALA A 94 -9.15 -31.50 6.23
N VAL A 95 -9.92 -32.55 5.94
CA VAL A 95 -10.06 -33.12 4.59
C VAL A 95 -10.62 -32.08 3.63
N GLU A 96 -11.58 -31.28 4.07
CA GLU A 96 -12.16 -30.21 3.25
C GLU A 96 -11.17 -29.05 3.03
N GLN A 97 -10.39 -28.65 4.03
CA GLN A 97 -9.32 -27.66 3.84
C GLN A 97 -8.27 -28.16 2.85
N PHE A 98 -7.90 -29.44 2.94
CA PHE A 98 -7.01 -30.08 1.99
C PHE A 98 -7.59 -30.03 0.57
N ARG A 99 -8.87 -30.37 0.39
CA ARG A 99 -9.58 -30.27 -0.90
C ARG A 99 -9.56 -28.84 -1.45
N LEU A 100 -9.88 -27.84 -0.63
CA LEU A 100 -9.91 -26.44 -1.04
C LEU A 100 -8.52 -25.92 -1.42
N ALA A 101 -7.50 -26.23 -0.62
CA ALA A 101 -6.12 -25.86 -0.91
C ALA A 101 -5.59 -26.55 -2.17
N TYR A 102 -5.91 -27.83 -2.37
CA TYR A 102 -5.57 -28.55 -3.60
C TYR A 102 -6.31 -27.97 -4.81
N ALA A 103 -7.56 -27.53 -4.66
CA ALA A 103 -8.31 -26.89 -5.76
C ALA A 103 -7.69 -25.57 -6.22
N ASP A 104 -7.00 -24.86 -5.32
CA ASP A 104 -6.33 -23.60 -5.62
C ASP A 104 -4.99 -23.82 -6.38
N VAL A 105 -4.31 -24.96 -6.16
CA VAL A 105 -2.99 -25.24 -6.76
C VAL A 105 -3.05 -26.26 -7.91
N GLN A 106 -3.85 -27.31 -7.77
CA GLN A 106 -4.09 -28.40 -8.73
C GLN A 106 -2.82 -29.14 -9.21
N THR A 107 -1.77 -29.19 -8.38
CA THR A 107 -0.54 -29.94 -8.66
C THR A 107 -0.26 -30.98 -7.58
N LYS A 108 0.20 -32.17 -8.00
CA LYS A 108 0.54 -33.28 -7.09
C LYS A 108 1.74 -32.95 -6.19
N GLU A 109 2.69 -32.18 -6.72
CA GLU A 109 3.90 -31.76 -6.00
C GLU A 109 3.57 -30.90 -4.78
N ALA A 110 2.43 -30.23 -4.76
CA ALA A 110 1.99 -29.39 -3.65
C ALA A 110 1.35 -30.17 -2.51
N ILE A 111 0.96 -31.45 -2.70
CA ILE A 111 0.31 -32.28 -1.68
C ILE A 111 1.07 -32.28 -0.35
N PRO A 112 2.39 -32.59 -0.27
CA PRO A 112 3.10 -32.58 1.00
C PRO A 112 3.13 -31.20 1.67
N LEU A 113 3.20 -30.13 0.89
CA LEU A 113 3.21 -28.76 1.42
C LEU A 113 1.83 -28.37 1.99
N ILE A 114 0.75 -28.75 1.29
CA ILE A 114 -0.62 -28.50 1.74
C ILE A 114 -0.89 -29.29 3.02
N LEU A 115 -0.48 -30.56 3.10
CA LEU A 115 -0.63 -31.37 4.30
C LEU A 115 0.08 -30.73 5.50
N ALA A 116 1.32 -30.28 5.30
CA ALA A 116 2.09 -29.62 6.35
C ALA A 116 1.42 -28.32 6.83
N ASP A 117 0.84 -27.53 5.92
CA ASP A 117 0.10 -26.31 6.29
C ASP A 117 -1.17 -26.61 7.10
N VAL A 118 -1.98 -27.58 6.65
CA VAL A 118 -3.21 -27.97 7.36
C VAL A 118 -2.88 -28.52 8.75
N GLU A 119 -1.84 -29.35 8.87
CA GLU A 119 -1.36 -29.88 10.16
C GLU A 119 -0.83 -28.78 11.07
N ALA A 120 -0.05 -27.84 10.55
CA ALA A 120 0.49 -26.72 11.31
C ALA A 120 -0.64 -25.82 11.86
N ARG A 121 -1.65 -25.53 11.04
CA ARG A 121 -2.82 -24.73 11.45
C ARG A 121 -3.67 -25.46 12.49
N TRP A 122 -3.87 -26.76 12.32
CA TRP A 122 -4.54 -27.59 13.32
C TRP A 122 -3.79 -27.59 14.66
N ALA A 123 -2.46 -27.77 14.63
CA ALA A 123 -1.59 -27.71 15.81
C ALA A 123 -1.62 -26.33 16.49
N ALA A 124 -1.80 -25.24 15.72
CA ALA A 124 -1.99 -23.89 16.23
C ALA A 124 -3.39 -23.66 16.84
N GLY A 125 -4.27 -24.66 16.84
CA GLY A 125 -5.60 -24.61 17.43
C GLY A 125 -6.72 -24.15 16.48
N ASP A 126 -6.43 -23.97 15.19
CA ASP A 126 -7.46 -23.70 14.17
C ASP A 126 -8.22 -25.00 13.87
N ARG A 127 -9.41 -25.14 14.47
CA ARG A 127 -10.24 -26.35 14.30
C ARG A 127 -11.14 -26.30 13.06
N PHE A 128 -10.92 -25.32 12.18
CA PHE A 128 -11.66 -25.16 10.93
C PHE A 128 -13.19 -25.15 11.15
N ASP A 129 -13.61 -24.44 12.20
CA ASP A 129 -14.97 -24.17 12.69
C ASP A 129 -16.13 -24.75 11.86
N GLY A 130 -16.47 -26.02 12.11
CA GLY A 130 -17.80 -26.67 12.18
C GLY A 130 -18.90 -26.40 11.14
N THR A 131 -18.66 -25.54 10.15
CA THR A 131 -19.60 -25.14 9.09
C THR A 131 -19.76 -26.28 8.10
N PHE A 132 -18.66 -26.98 7.80
CA PHE A 132 -18.67 -28.20 7.01
C PHE A 132 -19.48 -29.30 7.72
N GLU A 133 -19.17 -29.59 8.99
CA GLU A 133 -19.88 -30.60 9.78
C GLU A 133 -21.39 -30.30 9.89
N ARG A 134 -21.76 -29.03 10.07
CA ARG A 134 -23.17 -28.59 10.01
C ARG A 134 -23.78 -28.80 8.63
N SER A 135 -23.07 -28.47 7.55
CA SER A 135 -23.57 -28.66 6.18
C SER A 135 -23.74 -30.14 5.82
N GLU A 136 -22.81 -30.99 6.24
CA GLU A 136 -22.85 -32.44 6.01
C GLU A 136 -23.99 -33.07 6.81
N ARG A 137 -24.18 -32.65 8.08
CA ARG A 137 -25.30 -33.10 8.92
C ARG A 137 -26.65 -32.69 8.35
N LEU A 138 -26.76 -31.53 7.70
CA LEU A 138 -27.97 -31.15 6.98
C LEU A 138 -28.20 -32.01 5.74
N ALA A 139 -27.12 -32.33 5.00
CA ALA A 139 -27.19 -33.19 3.83
C ALA A 139 -27.52 -34.65 4.19
N THR A 140 -27.11 -35.15 5.36
CA THR A 140 -27.53 -36.48 5.83
C THR A 140 -29.00 -36.47 6.27
N LEU A 141 -29.45 -35.46 7.03
CA LEU A 141 -30.86 -35.35 7.43
C LEU A 141 -31.82 -35.22 6.25
N HIS A 142 -31.39 -34.55 5.18
CA HIS A 142 -32.14 -34.48 3.92
C HIS A 142 -32.20 -35.83 3.20
N ARG A 143 -31.07 -36.54 3.08
CA ARG A 143 -31.02 -37.89 2.49
C ARG A 143 -31.84 -38.92 3.27
N GLU A 144 -31.92 -38.79 4.58
CA GLU A 144 -32.75 -39.63 5.45
C GLU A 144 -34.26 -39.28 5.38
N GLY A 145 -34.66 -38.29 4.58
CA GLY A 145 -36.04 -37.84 4.44
C GLY A 145 -36.59 -37.12 5.68
N ARG A 146 -35.72 -36.76 6.64
CA ARG A 146 -36.09 -36.07 7.88
C ARG A 146 -36.20 -34.55 7.73
N LEU A 147 -35.73 -34.01 6.60
CA LEU A 147 -35.78 -32.58 6.29
C LEU A 147 -36.41 -32.39 4.92
N SER A 148 -37.38 -31.49 4.80
CA SER A 148 -37.98 -31.17 3.49
C SER A 148 -37.03 -30.35 2.61
N ASP A 149 -37.19 -30.42 1.29
CA ASP A 149 -36.37 -29.66 0.33
C ASP A 149 -36.34 -28.15 0.63
N ARG A 150 -37.47 -27.60 1.08
CA ARG A 150 -37.60 -26.18 1.44
C ARG A 150 -36.81 -25.82 2.68
N GLU A 151 -36.83 -26.68 3.69
CA GLU A 151 -36.06 -26.48 4.93
C GLU A 151 -34.57 -26.66 4.68
N TYR A 152 -34.19 -27.61 3.84
CA TYR A 152 -32.81 -27.82 3.43
C TYR A 152 -32.25 -26.58 2.72
N ALA A 153 -32.98 -26.05 1.74
CA ALA A 153 -32.60 -24.84 1.03
C ALA A 153 -32.49 -23.63 1.99
N ALA A 154 -33.47 -23.44 2.88
CA ALA A 154 -33.47 -22.33 3.83
C ALA A 154 -32.32 -22.40 4.84
N GLN A 155 -31.98 -23.58 5.34
CA GLN A 155 -30.88 -23.75 6.30
C GLN A 155 -29.52 -23.67 5.61
N THR A 156 -29.39 -24.20 4.40
CA THR A 156 -28.17 -24.05 3.58
C THR A 156 -27.92 -22.56 3.27
N GLN A 157 -28.97 -21.81 2.94
CA GLN A 157 -28.87 -20.37 2.72
C GLN A 157 -28.42 -19.61 3.98
N ARG A 158 -28.84 -20.04 5.18
CA ARG A 158 -28.38 -19.45 6.45
C ARG A 158 -26.94 -19.79 6.78
N LEU A 159 -26.46 -20.99 6.45
CA LEU A 159 -25.05 -21.36 6.62
C LEU A 159 -24.14 -20.60 5.64
N GLN A 160 -24.59 -20.39 4.40
CA GLN A 160 -23.86 -19.63 3.38
C GLN A 160 -23.95 -18.12 3.56
N ALA A 161 -25.01 -17.63 4.22
CA ALA A 161 -25.11 -16.27 4.71
C ALA A 161 -24.07 -16.09 5.83
N ARG A 162 -22.80 -15.96 5.44
CA ARG A 162 -21.78 -15.37 6.28
C ARG A 162 -22.40 -14.08 6.85
N PRO A 163 -22.30 -13.83 8.17
CA PRO A 163 -22.68 -12.52 8.68
C PRO A 163 -21.94 -11.54 7.79
N ALA A 164 -22.69 -10.68 7.10
CA ALA A 164 -22.11 -9.61 6.32
C ALA A 164 -21.26 -8.86 7.34
N ARG A 165 -19.96 -9.16 7.36
CA ARG A 165 -18.96 -8.36 8.05
C ARG A 165 -19.24 -7.01 7.44
N GLY A 166 -19.86 -6.13 8.23
CA GLY A 166 -20.33 -4.85 7.73
C GLY A 166 -19.17 -4.19 6.99
N PRO A 167 -19.43 -3.20 6.13
CA PRO A 167 -18.37 -2.50 5.39
C PRO A 167 -17.22 -1.96 6.28
N TRP A 168 -17.39 -2.02 7.60
CA TRP A 168 -16.51 -1.63 8.69
C TRP A 168 -15.67 -2.75 9.34
N ALA A 169 -15.92 -4.04 9.06
CA ALA A 169 -15.26 -5.16 9.75
C ALA A 169 -14.01 -5.72 9.03
N GLY A 170 -13.60 -5.09 7.93
CA GLY A 170 -12.37 -5.40 7.19
C GLY A 170 -11.32 -4.29 7.29
N TRP A 171 -10.15 -4.55 6.69
CA TRP A 171 -8.93 -3.73 6.64
C TRP A 171 -9.08 -2.24 6.25
N TRP A 172 -10.29 -1.82 5.86
CA TRP A 172 -10.63 -0.47 5.43
C TRP A 172 -10.38 0.62 6.48
N TRP A 173 -10.50 0.34 7.78
CA TRP A 173 -10.13 1.33 8.82
C TRP A 173 -8.61 1.42 9.03
N LYS A 174 -7.84 0.39 8.64
CA LYS A 174 -6.38 0.42 8.75
C LYS A 174 -5.74 1.23 7.62
N ALA A 175 -6.36 1.30 6.44
CA ALA A 175 -5.87 2.11 5.32
C ALA A 175 -5.67 3.61 5.63
N PRO A 176 -6.64 4.34 6.24
CA PRO A 176 -6.42 5.73 6.63
C PRO A 176 -5.39 5.87 7.77
N LEU A 177 -5.30 4.89 8.67
CA LEU A 177 -4.28 4.88 9.73
C LEU A 177 -2.86 4.65 9.18
N LEU A 178 -2.71 3.78 8.19
CA LEU A 178 -1.44 3.53 7.50
C LEU A 178 -1.02 4.76 6.71
N LEU A 179 -1.94 5.41 6.01
CA LEU A 179 -1.70 6.71 5.36
C LEU A 179 -1.29 7.79 6.38
N ALA A 180 -1.93 7.84 7.54
CA ALA A 180 -1.56 8.77 8.61
C ALA A 180 -0.18 8.46 9.23
N ALA A 181 0.17 7.19 9.40
CA ALA A 181 1.47 6.76 9.90
C ALA A 181 2.59 7.05 8.90
N VAL A 182 2.36 6.72 7.62
CA VAL A 182 3.25 7.07 6.50
C VAL A 182 3.42 8.59 6.40
N TRP A 183 2.38 9.37 6.68
CA TRP A 183 2.44 10.84 6.74
C TRP A 183 3.23 11.38 7.94
N LEU A 184 3.13 10.75 9.12
CA LEU A 184 3.91 11.11 10.31
C LEU A 184 5.41 10.85 10.13
N VAL A 185 5.76 9.82 9.35
CA VAL A 185 7.15 9.42 9.10
C VAL A 185 7.73 10.07 7.84
N TRP A 186 6.90 10.67 6.96
CA TRP A 186 7.41 11.33 5.77
C TRP A 186 8.20 12.59 6.16
N PRO A 187 9.49 12.70 5.78
CA PRO A 187 10.29 13.85 6.13
C PRO A 187 9.66 15.09 5.51
N LYS A 188 9.37 16.09 6.36
CA LYS A 188 9.02 17.46 5.96
C LYS A 188 10.26 18.14 5.37
N SER A 189 10.81 17.59 4.30
CA SER A 189 11.87 18.25 3.55
C SER A 189 11.29 19.47 2.83
N PRO A 190 12.04 20.57 2.74
CA PRO A 190 11.65 21.75 1.96
C PRO A 190 11.32 21.37 0.50
N PRO A 191 10.52 22.19 -0.21
CA PRO A 191 10.08 21.90 -1.57
C PRO A 191 11.28 21.51 -2.44
N ALA A 192 11.14 20.36 -3.13
CA ALA A 192 12.15 19.80 -4.00
C ALA A 192 12.71 20.88 -4.94
N GLY A 193 13.97 21.29 -4.73
CA GLY A 193 14.68 22.19 -5.64
C GLY A 193 15.62 23.21 -4.99
N PHE A 194 15.42 23.61 -3.73
CA PHE A 194 16.30 24.62 -3.12
C PHE A 194 17.46 23.98 -2.33
N PRO A 195 18.73 24.16 -2.76
CA PRO A 195 19.86 23.40 -2.22
C PRO A 195 20.17 23.81 -0.77
N THR A 196 20.58 22.83 0.06
CA THR A 196 21.05 23.07 1.43
C THR A 196 22.43 23.75 1.43
N CYS A 197 22.81 24.36 2.56
CA CYS A 197 24.14 24.98 2.68
C CYS A 197 25.28 23.97 2.45
N GLU A 198 25.04 22.70 2.81
CA GLU A 198 26.02 21.60 2.70
C GLU A 198 25.94 20.82 1.38
N ALA A 199 24.95 21.08 0.54
CA ALA A 199 24.79 20.36 -0.72
C ALA A 199 25.98 20.60 -1.65
N ASP A 200 26.41 19.57 -2.38
CA ASP A 200 27.50 19.68 -3.36
C ASP A 200 27.19 20.70 -4.46
N ALA A 201 25.91 20.85 -4.82
CA ALA A 201 25.45 21.89 -5.74
C ALA A 201 25.68 23.32 -5.20
N THR A 202 25.56 23.54 -3.89
CA THR A 202 25.90 24.83 -3.27
C THR A 202 27.40 25.07 -3.30
N ARG A 203 28.22 24.03 -3.05
CA ARG A 203 29.69 24.15 -3.13
C ARG A 203 30.16 24.55 -4.52
N SER A 204 29.58 23.98 -5.58
CA SER A 204 29.93 24.37 -6.95
C SER A 204 29.52 25.82 -7.26
N LEU A 205 28.37 26.27 -6.77
CA LEU A 205 27.92 27.66 -6.96
C LEU A 205 28.81 28.65 -6.19
N VAL A 206 29.20 28.32 -4.96
CA VAL A 206 30.13 29.14 -4.16
C VAL A 206 31.50 29.18 -4.82
N ARG A 207 32.02 28.05 -5.30
CA ARG A 207 33.29 28.01 -6.06
C ARG A 207 33.22 28.92 -7.27
N GLN A 208 32.15 28.80 -8.07
CA GLN A 208 31.97 29.62 -9.25
C GLN A 208 31.88 31.11 -8.90
N ALA A 209 31.16 31.47 -7.84
CA ALA A 209 31.05 32.85 -7.39
C ALA A 209 32.40 33.44 -6.90
N ILE A 210 33.29 32.63 -6.34
CA ILE A 210 34.63 33.05 -5.89
C ILE A 210 35.61 33.14 -7.07
N GLU A 211 35.59 32.14 -7.97
CA GLU A 211 36.55 32.02 -9.08
C GLU A 211 36.19 32.88 -10.30
N ASP A 212 34.90 33.10 -10.57
CA ASP A 212 34.41 33.94 -11.67
C ASP A 212 33.87 35.30 -11.20
N GLY A 213 33.94 35.57 -9.89
CA GLY A 213 33.43 36.77 -9.26
C GLY A 213 34.15 38.06 -9.71
N PRO A 214 33.60 39.24 -9.39
CA PRO A 214 34.20 40.52 -9.75
C PRO A 214 35.62 40.69 -9.18
N ASP A 215 35.88 40.13 -7.99
CA ASP A 215 37.18 40.20 -7.31
C ASP A 215 38.19 39.15 -7.81
N ALA A 216 37.75 38.15 -8.58
CA ALA A 216 38.62 37.08 -9.07
C ALA A 216 39.73 37.60 -9.96
N LYS A 217 39.46 38.66 -10.74
CA LYS A 217 40.43 39.29 -11.64
C LYS A 217 41.59 39.95 -10.89
N THR A 218 41.40 40.31 -9.62
CA THR A 218 42.35 41.11 -8.85
C THR A 218 43.21 40.26 -7.93
N VAL A 219 42.64 39.19 -7.34
CA VAL A 219 43.30 38.41 -6.27
C VAL A 219 43.59 36.96 -6.69
N ASN A 220 43.07 36.49 -7.84
CA ASN A 220 43.19 35.11 -8.33
C ASN A 220 42.90 34.09 -7.21
N ASN A 221 41.78 34.29 -6.49
CA ASN A 221 41.37 33.43 -5.39
C ASN A 221 40.84 32.10 -5.92
N ARG A 222 41.42 30.98 -5.48
CA ARG A 222 40.94 29.63 -5.82
C ARG A 222 40.47 28.90 -4.57
N LEU A 223 39.26 28.33 -4.62
CA LEU A 223 38.67 27.61 -3.49
C LEU A 223 39.22 26.18 -3.40
N LEU A 224 40.04 25.91 -2.38
CA LEU A 224 40.62 24.60 -2.12
C LEU A 224 39.70 23.73 -1.27
N ALA A 225 39.15 24.30 -0.19
CA ALA A 225 38.23 23.61 0.71
C ALA A 225 37.17 24.56 1.27
N LEU A 226 36.02 24.01 1.66
CA LEU A 226 34.93 24.74 2.31
C LEU A 226 34.42 23.92 3.49
N ASP A 227 34.77 24.37 4.68
CA ASP A 227 34.54 23.67 5.94
C ASP A 227 33.71 24.52 6.92
N GLU A 228 33.32 23.93 8.05
CA GLU A 228 32.55 24.61 9.12
C GLU A 228 31.24 25.28 8.63
N ILE A 229 30.57 24.65 7.66
CA ILE A 229 29.35 25.18 7.07
C ILE A 229 28.24 25.24 8.13
N ARG A 230 27.66 26.42 8.34
CA ARG A 230 26.52 26.64 9.22
C ARG A 230 25.46 27.46 8.53
N GLN A 231 24.20 27.07 8.71
CA GLN A 231 23.05 27.82 8.25
C GLN A 231 22.74 28.94 9.27
N LEU A 232 22.75 30.20 8.81
CA LEU A 232 22.45 31.37 9.64
C LEU A 232 20.95 31.68 9.67
N SER A 233 20.29 31.60 8.52
CA SER A 233 18.87 31.91 8.38
C SER A 233 18.30 31.20 7.16
N ASP A 234 17.04 30.77 7.26
CA ASP A 234 16.30 30.10 6.20
C ASP A 234 14.89 30.67 6.17
N ASP A 235 14.57 31.39 5.10
CA ASP A 235 13.20 31.78 4.80
C ASP A 235 12.68 30.88 3.67
N PRO A 236 11.97 29.79 4.02
CA PRO A 236 11.46 28.85 3.04
C PRO A 236 10.35 29.46 2.16
N LYS A 237 9.75 30.59 2.56
CA LYS A 237 8.74 31.30 1.75
C LYS A 237 9.39 32.25 0.76
N GLY A 238 10.46 32.91 1.17
CA GLY A 238 11.26 33.80 0.33
C GLY A 238 12.23 33.07 -0.62
N LEU A 239 12.47 31.76 -0.41
CA LEU A 239 13.52 31.01 -1.11
C LEU A 239 14.89 31.70 -0.96
N HIS A 240 15.15 32.17 0.26
CA HIS A 240 16.38 32.82 0.67
C HIS A 240 17.02 32.01 1.78
N ARG A 241 18.33 31.76 1.67
CA ARG A 241 19.09 31.08 2.71
C ARG A 241 20.45 31.72 2.87
N TYR A 242 20.78 32.02 4.12
CA TYR A 242 22.06 32.57 4.50
C TYR A 242 22.89 31.47 5.14
N CYS A 243 24.09 31.30 4.62
CA CYS A 243 25.04 30.30 5.07
C CYS A 243 26.35 31.00 5.43
N MET A 244 27.11 30.41 6.34
CA MET A 244 28.47 30.83 6.66
C MET A 244 29.39 29.62 6.71
N GLY A 245 30.67 29.83 6.47
CA GLY A 245 31.66 28.77 6.54
C GLY A 245 33.08 29.32 6.48
N ARG A 246 34.05 28.42 6.59
CA ARG A 246 35.47 28.71 6.46
C ARG A 246 35.94 28.21 5.10
N ALA A 247 36.37 29.14 4.24
CA ALA A 247 36.92 28.84 2.94
C ALA A 247 38.45 28.84 3.02
N THR A 248 39.06 27.73 2.60
CA THR A 248 40.51 27.65 2.42
C THR A 248 40.82 28.07 1.00
N LEU A 249 41.38 29.27 0.83
CA LEU A 249 41.80 29.81 -0.44
C LEU A 249 43.31 29.63 -0.60
N ASN A 250 43.82 29.76 -1.83
CA ASN A 250 45.26 29.88 -2.08
C ASN A 250 45.93 31.02 -1.31
N GLY A 251 45.21 32.11 -1.02
CA GLY A 251 45.66 33.24 -0.20
C GLY A 251 45.56 33.03 1.31
N GLY A 252 45.16 31.83 1.77
CA GLY A 252 44.94 31.50 3.17
C GLY A 252 43.47 31.26 3.51
N GLU A 253 43.21 30.97 4.77
CA GLU A 253 41.86 30.69 5.27
C GLU A 253 41.09 31.98 5.55
N ARG A 254 39.86 32.06 5.05
CA ARG A 254 38.94 33.18 5.30
C ARG A 254 37.58 32.68 5.73
N ARG A 255 36.90 33.44 6.57
CA ARG A 255 35.50 33.19 6.91
C ARG A 255 34.62 33.92 5.91
N ILE A 256 33.79 33.16 5.20
CA ILE A 256 32.89 33.69 4.18
C ILE A 256 31.44 33.50 4.61
N VAL A 257 30.60 34.42 4.14
CA VAL A 257 29.14 34.33 4.26
C VAL A 257 28.59 34.32 2.85
N TRP A 258 27.63 33.43 2.57
CA TRP A 258 26.98 33.42 1.26
C TRP A 258 25.45 33.39 1.38
N HIS A 259 24.82 34.08 0.44
CA HIS A 259 23.37 34.18 0.31
C HIS A 259 22.93 33.39 -0.92
N LEU A 260 22.17 32.32 -0.69
CA LEU A 260 21.46 31.58 -1.71
C LEU A 260 20.10 32.23 -1.93
N TYR A 261 19.78 32.55 -3.18
CA TYR A 261 18.45 33.01 -3.54
C TYR A 261 18.01 32.46 -4.90
N GLN A 262 16.70 32.24 -5.04
CA GLN A 262 16.12 31.78 -6.29
C GLN A 262 15.47 32.95 -7.05
N ARG A 263 15.83 33.14 -8.32
CA ARG A 263 15.17 34.09 -9.22
C ARG A 263 14.70 33.35 -10.47
N GLY A 264 13.40 33.13 -10.57
CA GLY A 264 12.82 32.27 -11.61
C GLY A 264 13.17 30.79 -11.37
N SER A 265 13.68 30.11 -12.39
CA SER A 265 14.14 28.71 -12.31
C SER A 265 15.59 28.56 -11.82
N ASN A 266 16.34 29.65 -11.70
CA ASN A 266 17.79 29.61 -11.48
C ASN A 266 18.11 29.98 -10.02
N VAL A 267 19.07 29.27 -9.45
CA VAL A 267 19.62 29.52 -8.12
C VAL A 267 20.89 30.36 -8.28
N PHE A 268 20.96 31.43 -7.52
CA PHE A 268 22.08 32.35 -7.48
C PHE A 268 22.74 32.31 -6.11
N VAL A 269 24.03 32.62 -6.09
CA VAL A 269 24.85 32.75 -4.89
C VAL A 269 25.53 34.10 -4.91
N ASP A 270 25.41 34.84 -3.82
CA ASP A 270 26.23 36.00 -3.53
C ASP A 270 27.18 35.65 -2.37
N VAL A 271 28.47 35.94 -2.51
CA VAL A 271 29.52 35.61 -1.52
C VAL A 271 30.12 36.90 -0.99
N SER A 272 30.19 37.03 0.34
CA SER A 272 30.78 38.16 1.04
C SER A 272 31.90 37.71 1.99
N GLY A 273 32.88 38.58 2.20
CA GLY A 273 34.04 38.32 3.09
C GLY A 273 35.28 37.77 2.38
N LEU A 274 35.40 38.02 1.06
CA LEU A 274 36.56 37.65 0.24
C LEU A 274 37.71 38.65 0.32
#